data_AF-A0A8D8A7W1-F1
#
_entry.id   AF-A0A8D8A7W1-F1
#
_cell.length_a   1.000
_cell.length_b   1.000
_cell.length_c   1.000
_cell.angle_alpha   90.00
_cell.angle_beta   90.00
_cell.angle_gamma   90.00
#
_symmetry.space_group_name_H-M   'P 1'
#
loop_
_entity.id
_entity.type
_entity.pdbx_description
1 polymer ?
#
loop_
_entity_poly.entity_id
_entity_poly.type
_entity_poly.pdbx_seq_one_letter_code
_entity_poly.pdbx_strand_id
1 'polypeptide(L)'
;AVCTYSGRVFGLTTQCISKSLSDSNKRGSVSMAPDASSKLHKLRAEIYELEQAITRERERYQQSTQALSTGLSAIPMLPVNDSMLLCQEDATYMLTVEIPTPIEHVLLQCDAPINLIDVEKNSAVVSFSEC
;
A
#
# COMPACT_ATOMS: atom_id res chain seq x y z
N ALA A 1 -13.32 8.16 -14.43
CA ALA A 1 -12.50 7.15 -13.73
C ALA A 1 -11.32 7.87 -13.10
N VAL A 2 -10.82 7.38 -11.97
CA VAL A 2 -9.69 7.96 -11.23
C VAL A 2 -8.64 6.86 -11.03
N CYS A 3 -7.36 7.23 -11.03
CA CYS A 3 -6.24 6.34 -10.76
C CYS A 3 -5.47 6.82 -9.53
N THR A 4 -5.12 5.91 -8.62
CA THR A 4 -4.23 6.21 -7.49
C THR A 4 -2.75 6.17 -7.91
N TYR A 5 -1.86 6.72 -7.07
CA TYR A 5 -0.41 6.60 -7.21
C TYR A 5 0.07 5.13 -7.31
N SER A 6 -0.54 4.24 -6.52
CA SER A 6 -0.30 2.79 -6.58
C SER A 6 -0.86 2.09 -7.82
N GLY A 7 -1.42 2.82 -8.80
CA GLY A 7 -1.95 2.27 -10.04
C GLY A 7 -3.34 1.63 -9.93
N ARG A 8 -4.07 1.84 -8.82
CA ARG A 8 -5.45 1.34 -8.68
C ARG A 8 -6.39 2.23 -9.47
N VAL A 9 -7.06 1.65 -10.47
CA VAL A 9 -8.10 2.33 -11.25
C VAL A 9 -9.47 2.03 -10.65
N PHE A 10 -10.22 3.08 -10.31
CA PHE A 10 -11.58 2.95 -9.79
C PHE A 10 -12.50 4.03 -10.36
N GLY A 11 -13.81 3.79 -10.28
CA GLY A 11 -14.84 4.68 -10.77
C GLY A 11 -15.81 5.08 -9.66
N LEU A 12 -16.21 6.34 -9.66
CA LEU A 12 -17.32 6.82 -8.84
C LEU A 12 -18.61 6.68 -9.66
N THR A 13 -19.66 6.14 -9.07
CA THR A 13 -20.99 5.97 -9.71
C THR A 13 -22.04 6.76 -8.95
N THR A 14 -23.00 7.33 -9.67
CA THR A 14 -24.15 8.05 -9.11
C THR A 14 -25.32 7.12 -8.74
N GLN A 15 -25.23 5.83 -9.07
CA GLN A 15 -26.25 4.83 -8.75
C GLN A 15 -26.08 4.30 -7.32
N CYS A 16 -27.18 4.22 -6.56
CA CYS A 16 -27.18 3.58 -5.24
C CYS A 16 -27.02 2.06 -5.36
N ILE A 17 -25.90 1.54 -4.90
CA ILE A 17 -25.59 0.10 -4.91
C ILE A 17 -26.55 -0.70 -3.99
N SER A 18 -27.12 -0.06 -2.95
CA SER A 18 -28.00 -0.71 -1.96
C SER A 18 -29.38 -1.10 -2.49
N LYS A 19 -29.91 -0.45 -3.54
CA LYS A 19 -31.24 -0.78 -4.11
C LYS A 19 -31.26 -2.12 -4.87
N SER A 20 -30.10 -2.71 -5.14
CA SER A 20 -29.98 -3.99 -5.83
C SER A 20 -30.11 -5.22 -4.93
N LEU A 21 -30.06 -5.07 -3.59
CA LEU A 21 -30.08 -6.20 -2.64
C LEU A 21 -31.49 -6.50 -2.09
N SER A 22 -32.41 -5.54 -2.11
CA SER A 22 -33.74 -5.66 -1.52
C SER A 22 -34.88 -5.91 -2.51
N ASP A 23 -34.61 -5.87 -3.83
CA ASP A 23 -35.66 -5.90 -4.86
C ASP A 23 -35.42 -7.00 -5.92
N SER A 24 -35.00 -8.18 -5.48
CA SER A 24 -34.74 -9.36 -6.32
C SER A 24 -35.96 -9.92 -7.06
N ASN A 25 -37.06 -9.17 -7.22
CA ASN A 25 -38.26 -9.70 -7.85
C ASN A 25 -38.89 -8.87 -8.97
N LYS A 26 -38.30 -7.76 -9.44
CA LYS A 26 -38.80 -7.09 -10.66
C LYS A 26 -37.71 -6.56 -11.59
N ARG A 27 -37.57 -7.26 -12.71
CA ARG A 27 -37.18 -6.81 -14.06
C ARG A 27 -36.06 -5.76 -14.14
N GLY A 28 -34.89 -6.21 -14.60
CA GLY A 28 -34.00 -5.39 -15.43
C GLY A 28 -32.86 -4.66 -14.74
N SER A 29 -32.54 -4.96 -13.48
CA SER A 29 -31.30 -4.46 -12.87
C SER A 29 -30.15 -5.40 -13.19
N VAL A 30 -29.15 -4.89 -13.90
CA VAL A 30 -27.86 -5.56 -14.11
C VAL A 30 -27.37 -6.08 -12.76
N SER A 31 -27.21 -7.41 -12.65
CA SER A 31 -26.59 -8.08 -11.51
C SER A 31 -25.11 -7.65 -11.44
N MET A 32 -24.88 -6.44 -10.92
CA MET A 32 -23.56 -5.83 -10.76
C MET A 32 -22.89 -6.25 -9.45
N ALA A 33 -23.50 -7.13 -8.68
CA ALA A 33 -22.85 -7.85 -7.60
C ALA A 33 -22.40 -9.23 -8.12
N PRO A 34 -21.27 -9.33 -8.84
CA PRO A 34 -20.64 -10.63 -9.00
C PRO A 34 -20.44 -11.20 -7.60
N ASP A 35 -20.92 -12.43 -7.38
CA ASP A 35 -20.91 -13.13 -6.11
C ASP A 35 -19.63 -12.83 -5.34
N ALA A 36 -19.74 -12.02 -4.29
CA ALA A 36 -18.60 -11.61 -3.47
C ALA A 36 -17.86 -12.85 -2.93
N SER A 37 -18.61 -13.94 -2.71
CA SER A 37 -18.11 -15.28 -2.38
C SER A 37 -17.23 -15.89 -3.47
N SER A 38 -17.63 -15.81 -4.75
CA SER A 38 -16.84 -16.31 -5.88
C SER A 38 -15.55 -15.50 -6.07
N LYS A 39 -15.62 -14.17 -5.96
CA LYS A 39 -14.43 -13.30 -5.99
C LYS A 39 -13.48 -13.61 -4.84
N LEU A 40 -14.00 -13.78 -3.63
CA LEU A 40 -13.22 -14.15 -2.45
C LEU A 40 -12.54 -15.51 -2.63
N HIS A 41 -13.25 -16.50 -3.20
CA HIS A 41 -12.68 -17.82 -3.44
C HIS A 41 -11.52 -17.77 -4.44
N LYS A 42 -11.66 -17.00 -5.53
CA LYS A 42 -10.58 -16.77 -6.50
C LYS A 42 -9.36 -16.10 -5.87
N LEU A 43 -9.57 -15.03 -5.09
CA LEU A 43 -8.48 -14.34 -4.40
C LEU A 43 -7.75 -15.26 -3.42
N ARG A 44 -8.46 -16.13 -2.70
CA ARG A 44 -7.83 -17.11 -1.80
C ARG A 44 -6.96 -18.12 -2.54
N ALA A 45 -7.43 -18.63 -3.68
CA ALA A 45 -6.66 -19.55 -4.50
C ALA A 45 -5.39 -18.88 -5.06
N GLU A 46 -5.52 -17.64 -5.54
CA GLU A 46 -4.39 -16.85 -6.06
C GLU A 46 -3.36 -16.55 -4.97
N ILE A 47 -3.79 -16.15 -3.77
CA ILE A 47 -2.91 -15.93 -2.62
C ILE A 47 -2.12 -17.22 -2.30
N TYR A 48 -2.81 -18.36 -2.22
CA TYR A 48 -2.16 -19.63 -1.92
C TYR A 48 -1.09 -20.03 -2.94
N GLU A 49 -1.38 -19.86 -4.24
CA GLU A 49 -0.42 -20.13 -5.31
C GLU A 49 0.79 -19.19 -5.24
N LEU A 50 0.55 -17.89 -5.03
CA LEU A 50 1.60 -16.90 -4.89
C LEU A 50 2.48 -17.13 -3.66
N GLU A 51 1.90 -17.50 -2.52
CA GLU A 51 2.64 -17.83 -1.30
C GLU A 51 3.57 -19.02 -1.52
N GLN A 52 3.10 -20.08 -2.21
CA GLN A 52 3.93 -21.23 -2.54
C GLN A 52 5.07 -20.86 -3.51
N ALA A 53 4.79 -20.02 -4.51
CA ALA A 53 5.80 -19.54 -5.44
C ALA A 53 6.87 -18.67 -4.74
N ILE A 54 6.44 -17.74 -3.89
CA ILE A 54 7.33 -16.86 -3.10
C ILE A 54 8.20 -17.68 -2.16
N THR A 55 7.64 -18.68 -1.48
CA THR A 55 8.40 -19.55 -0.56
C THR A 55 9.53 -20.28 -1.28
N ARG A 56 9.22 -20.90 -2.43
CA ARG A 56 10.22 -21.59 -3.25
C ARG A 56 11.33 -20.65 -3.74
N GLU A 57 10.97 -19.45 -4.20
CA GLU A 57 11.97 -18.50 -4.71
C GLU A 57 12.81 -17.90 -3.58
N ARG A 58 12.23 -17.68 -2.39
CA ARG A 58 12.97 -17.26 -1.19
C ARG A 58 14.00 -18.31 -0.75
N GLU A 59 13.62 -19.59 -0.73
CA GLU A 59 14.54 -20.69 -0.42
C GLU A 59 15.68 -20.75 -1.44
N ARG A 60 15.34 -20.64 -2.74
CA ARG A 60 16.34 -20.60 -3.83
C ARG A 60 17.31 -19.43 -3.68
N TYR A 61 16.81 -18.23 -3.39
CA TYR A 61 17.62 -17.04 -3.18
C TYR A 61 18.54 -17.20 -1.97
N GLN A 62 18.03 -17.75 -0.87
CA GLN A 62 18.82 -18.01 0.34
C GLN A 62 19.94 -19.03 0.10
N GLN A 63 19.64 -20.15 -0.55
CA GLN A 63 20.66 -21.16 -0.90
C GLN A 63 21.73 -20.57 -1.84
N SER A 64 21.33 -19.76 -2.81
CA SER A 64 22.25 -19.12 -3.76
C SER A 64 23.17 -18.09 -3.09
N THR A 65 22.72 -17.46 -2.01
CA THR A 65 23.50 -16.49 -1.22
C THR A 65 24.45 -17.18 -0.22
N GLN A 66 24.11 -18.40 0.25
CA GLN A 66 24.93 -19.17 1.19
C GLN A 66 26.01 -20.02 0.52
N ALA A 67 25.77 -20.48 -0.71
CA ALA A 67 26.85 -21.03 -1.51
C ALA A 67 27.93 -19.95 -1.64
N LEU A 68 29.21 -20.31 -1.52
CA LEU A 68 30.38 -19.44 -1.68
C LEU A 68 30.52 -18.97 -3.14
N SER A 69 29.45 -18.37 -3.65
CA SER A 69 29.17 -17.96 -5.00
C SER A 69 29.28 -16.46 -5.02
N THR A 70 30.01 -15.92 -5.98
CA THR A 70 30.24 -14.49 -6.21
C THR A 70 29.00 -13.75 -6.71
N GLY A 71 27.80 -14.24 -6.37
CA GLY A 71 26.52 -13.67 -6.80
C GLY A 71 26.27 -12.33 -6.11
N LEU A 72 25.90 -11.32 -6.89
CA LEU A 72 25.50 -10.01 -6.37
C LEU A 72 24.00 -10.01 -6.06
N SER A 73 23.64 -9.66 -4.83
CA SER A 73 22.25 -9.41 -4.44
C SER A 73 21.77 -8.09 -5.03
N ALA A 74 20.72 -8.12 -5.86
CA ALA A 74 20.08 -6.92 -6.37
C ALA A 74 19.06 -6.37 -5.35
N ILE A 75 19.14 -5.07 -5.07
CA ILE A 75 18.16 -4.38 -4.23
C ILE A 75 17.00 -3.94 -5.14
N PRO A 76 15.73 -4.25 -4.80
CA PRO A 76 14.59 -3.78 -5.57
C PRO A 76 14.49 -2.25 -5.49
N MET A 77 14.39 -1.60 -6.64
CA MET A 77 14.17 -0.17 -6.71
C MET A 77 12.69 0.13 -6.43
N LEU A 78 12.42 0.87 -5.36
CA LEU A 78 11.08 1.33 -4.99
C LEU A 78 10.95 2.83 -5.29
N PRO A 79 9.97 3.26 -6.10
CA PRO A 79 9.77 4.68 -6.36
C PRO A 79 9.21 5.37 -5.10
N VAL A 80 9.93 6.36 -4.61
CA VAL A 80 9.53 7.22 -3.50
C VAL A 80 9.01 8.53 -4.08
N ASN A 81 7.78 8.89 -3.71
CA ASN A 81 7.21 10.20 -3.97
C ASN A 81 7.23 11.00 -2.68
N ASP A 82 8.19 11.91 -2.56
CA ASP A 82 8.34 12.80 -1.41
C ASP A 82 8.01 14.25 -1.77
N SER A 83 7.50 14.99 -0.79
CA SER A 83 7.22 16.41 -0.91
C SER A 83 7.42 17.09 0.44
N MET A 84 8.20 18.17 0.46
CA MET A 84 8.42 19.00 1.63
C MET A 84 7.96 20.42 1.34
N LEU A 85 6.87 20.85 1.96
CA LEU A 85 6.23 22.13 1.71
C LEU A 85 6.14 22.97 2.98
N LEU A 86 6.44 24.27 2.86
CA LEU A 86 6.27 25.23 3.96
C LEU A 86 4.79 25.67 4.04
N CYS A 87 4.16 25.40 5.18
CA CYS A 87 2.90 26.03 5.56
C CYS A 87 3.20 27.43 6.10
N GLN A 88 2.81 28.47 5.35
CA GLN A 88 3.08 29.86 5.76
C GLN A 88 2.22 30.31 6.94
N GLU A 89 1.03 29.73 7.10
CA GLU A 89 0.09 30.10 8.17
C GLU A 89 0.64 29.71 9.55
N ASP A 90 1.25 28.52 9.64
CA ASP A 90 1.77 27.98 10.90
C ASP A 90 3.30 28.05 11.01
N ALA A 91 3.98 28.50 9.95
CA ALA A 91 5.44 28.48 9.82
C ALA A 91 6.05 27.07 10.05
N THR A 92 5.36 26.03 9.59
CA THR A 92 5.75 24.62 9.74
C THR A 92 6.09 23.99 8.39
N TYR A 93 6.99 23.00 8.38
CA TYR A 93 7.23 22.18 7.19
C TYR A 93 6.39 20.91 7.26
N MET A 94 5.67 20.62 6.17
CA MET A 94 4.95 19.37 5.99
C MET A 94 5.74 18.46 5.05
N LEU A 95 6.29 17.38 5.60
CA LEU A 95 6.92 16.30 4.86
C LEU A 95 5.88 15.21 4.58
N THR A 96 5.65 14.90 3.32
CA THR A 96 4.79 13.79 2.88
C THR A 96 5.66 12.78 2.13
N VAL A 97 5.55 11.51 2.47
CA VAL A 97 6.27 10.40 1.81
C VAL A 97 5.26 9.35 1.41
N GLU A 98 5.22 9.02 0.12
CA GLU A 98 4.33 8.03 -0.45
C GLU A 98 5.11 7.00 -1.27
N ILE A 99 4.84 5.72 -1.04
CA ILE A 99 5.39 4.59 -1.80
C ILE A 99 4.25 3.62 -2.20
N PRO A 100 4.40 2.84 -3.28
CA PRO A 100 3.33 1.95 -3.74
C PRO A 100 3.04 0.76 -2.80
N THR A 101 3.97 0.46 -1.89
CA THR A 101 3.86 -0.60 -0.88
C THR A 101 3.69 -0.01 0.53
N PRO A 102 3.19 -0.76 1.52
CA PRO A 102 3.14 -0.27 2.90
C PRO A 102 4.53 0.10 3.45
N ILE A 103 4.60 1.19 4.22
CA ILE A 103 5.81 1.60 4.93
C ILE A 103 5.81 0.96 6.32
N GLU A 104 6.88 0.25 6.67
CA GLU A 104 7.05 -0.28 8.03
C GLU A 104 7.61 0.78 8.98
N HIS A 105 8.70 1.43 8.58
CA HIS A 105 9.41 2.42 9.39
C HIS A 105 9.96 3.56 8.55
N VAL A 106 10.00 4.76 9.13
CA VAL A 106 10.68 5.93 8.57
C VAL A 106 11.70 6.39 9.60
N LEU A 107 12.97 6.45 9.20
CA LEU A 107 14.03 7.05 10.02
C LEU A 107 14.20 8.51 9.62
N LEU A 108 14.02 9.42 10.58
CA LEU A 108 14.25 10.84 10.40
C LEU A 108 15.53 11.23 11.13
N GLN A 109 16.55 11.62 10.36
CA GLN A 109 17.80 12.18 10.88
C GLN A 109 17.86 13.66 10.51
N CYS A 110 18.16 14.52 11.48
CA CYS A 110 18.34 15.94 11.26
C CYS A 110 19.50 16.48 12.11
N ASP A 111 20.36 17.28 11.48
CA ASP A 111 21.50 17.93 12.16
C ASP A 111 21.09 19.24 12.85
N ALA A 112 19.81 19.61 12.78
CA ALA A 112 19.24 20.80 13.39
C ALA A 112 18.16 20.41 14.42
N PRO A 113 17.93 21.24 15.45
CA PRO A 113 16.82 21.02 16.38
C PRO A 113 15.50 21.14 15.61
N ILE A 114 14.77 20.03 15.52
CA ILE A 114 13.44 19.96 14.91
C ILE A 114 12.40 19.61 15.97
N ASN A 115 11.19 20.14 15.78
CA ASN A 115 10.02 19.75 16.55
C ASN A 115 9.07 19.02 15.62
N LEU A 116 8.75 17.76 15.94
CA LEU A 116 7.77 16.98 15.18
C LEU A 116 6.38 17.25 15.74
N ILE A 117 5.45 17.62 14.86
CA ILE A 117 4.08 17.95 15.23
C ILE A 117 3.19 16.78 14.82
N ASP A 118 2.40 16.27 15.76
CA ASP A 118 1.44 15.20 15.48
C ASP A 118 0.36 15.68 14.51
N VAL A 119 0.06 14.83 13.52
CA VAL A 119 -0.99 15.07 12.53
C VAL A 119 -2.08 14.03 12.73
N GLU A 120 -3.33 14.45 12.88
CA GLU A 120 -4.46 13.54 13.19
C GLU A 120 -4.64 12.40 12.18
N LYS A 121 -4.28 12.63 10.91
CA LYS A 121 -4.37 11.64 9.84
C LYS A 121 -3.24 10.62 9.87
N ASN A 122 -2.17 10.88 10.62
CA ASN A 122 -1.02 9.99 10.73
C ASN A 122 -1.25 8.98 11.85
N SER A 123 -1.19 7.70 11.53
CA SER A 123 -1.32 6.61 12.50
C SER A 123 0.02 6.03 12.96
N ALA A 124 1.14 6.60 12.51
CA ALA A 124 2.47 6.14 12.89
C ALA A 124 2.78 6.47 14.36
N VAL A 125 3.58 5.62 14.99
CA VAL A 125 4.10 5.86 16.34
C VAL A 125 5.50 6.45 16.21
N VAL A 126 5.77 7.55 16.92
CA VAL A 126 7.06 8.22 16.94
C VAL A 126 7.92 7.66 18.07
N SER A 127 9.18 7.38 17.76
CA SER A 127 10.22 7.01 18.73
C SER A 127 11.41 7.95 18.56
N PHE A 128 11.89 8.54 19.65
CA PHE A 128 13.06 9.40 19.67
C PHE A 128 14.29 8.59 20.10
N SER A 129 15.35 8.65 19.30
CA SER A 129 16.64 8.06 19.67
C SER A 129 17.58 9.19 20.10
N GLU A 130 18.15 9.06 21.29
CA GLU A 130 19.29 9.89 21.68
C GLU A 130 20.49 9.48 20.83
N CYS A 131 21.11 10.44 20.15
CA CYS A 131 22.34 10.25 19.37
C CYS A 131 23.55 10.62 20.21
#